data_AF-A0A7W9FDX7-F1
#
_entry.id   AF-A0A7W9FDX7-F1
#
_cell.length_a   1.000
_cell.length_b   1.000
_cell.length_c   1.000
_cell.angle_alpha   90.00
_cell.angle_beta   90.00
_cell.angle_gamma   90.00
#
_symmetry.space_group_name_H-M   'P 1'
#
loop_
_entity.id
_entity.type
_entity.pdbx_description
1 polymer ?
#
loop_
_entity_poly.entity_id
_entity_poly.type
_entity_poly.pdbx_seq_one_letter_code
_entity_poly.pdbx_strand_id
1 'polypeptide(L)'
;MTDCGCDKARQDLEEYLRNEVCKTEHAAIREHLENCPSCQGEALVASTLTEVVARACKESAPEELRDQVLAKLRAAQAAAH
;
A
#
# COMPACT_ATOMS: atom_id res chain seq x y z
N MET A 1 23.78 -9.31 -18.86
CA MET A 1 22.41 -9.32 -18.34
C MET A 1 22.44 -8.43 -17.12
N THR A 2 21.95 -7.21 -17.27
CA THR A 2 21.95 -6.20 -16.20
C THR A 2 21.04 -6.73 -15.10
N ASP A 3 21.59 -6.86 -13.90
CA ASP A 3 20.79 -7.17 -12.72
C ASP A 3 19.77 -6.04 -12.54
N CYS A 4 18.49 -6.34 -12.77
CA CYS A 4 17.40 -5.39 -12.68
C CYS A 4 17.10 -5.02 -11.21
N GLY A 5 17.70 -5.72 -10.23
CA GLY A 5 17.43 -5.51 -8.81
C GLY A 5 16.13 -6.14 -8.32
N CYS A 6 15.50 -7.02 -9.12
CA CYS A 6 14.22 -7.65 -8.81
C CYS A 6 14.28 -8.50 -7.53
N ASP A 7 15.42 -9.13 -7.22
CA ASP A 7 15.55 -9.96 -6.02
C ASP A 7 15.43 -9.13 -4.74
N LYS A 8 16.10 -7.97 -4.68
CA LYS A 8 15.93 -7.02 -3.58
C LYS A 8 14.50 -6.46 -3.57
N ALA A 9 13.98 -6.04 -4.72
CA ALA A 9 12.64 -5.48 -4.80
C ALA A 9 11.56 -6.46 -4.32
N ARG A 10 11.67 -7.76 -4.61
CA ARG A 10 10.74 -8.77 -4.08
C ARG A 10 10.89 -8.98 -2.57
N GLN A 11 12.10 -8.94 -2.04
CA GLN A 11 12.33 -9.08 -0.59
C GLN A 11 11.64 -7.94 0.17
N ASP A 12 11.76 -6.72 -0.33
CA ASP A 12 11.22 -5.52 0.31
C ASP A 12 9.73 -5.25 -0.07
N LEU A 13 9.15 -6.03 -1.00
CA LEU A 13 7.84 -5.77 -1.60
C LEU A 13 6.69 -5.82 -0.59
N GLU A 14 6.67 -6.86 0.26
CA GLU A 14 5.58 -7.01 1.22
C GLU A 14 5.58 -5.87 2.24
N GLU A 15 6.76 -5.52 2.75
CA GLU A 15 6.93 -4.40 3.68
C GLU A 15 6.52 -3.09 3.00
N TYR A 16 6.84 -2.91 1.72
CA TYR A 16 6.45 -1.72 0.97
C TYR A 16 4.94 -1.61 0.83
N LEU A 17 4.28 -2.70 0.43
CA LEU A 17 2.82 -2.74 0.30
C LEU A 17 2.10 -2.50 1.63
N ARG A 18 2.71 -2.90 2.75
CA ARG A 18 2.19 -2.65 4.11
C ARG A 18 2.59 -1.28 4.68
N ASN A 19 3.33 -0.46 3.93
CA ASN A 19 3.90 0.82 4.40
C ASN A 19 4.84 0.67 5.62
N GLU A 20 5.53 -0.46 5.71
CA GLU A 20 6.47 -0.84 6.78
C GLU A 20 7.94 -0.61 6.38
N VAL A 21 8.22 -0.29 5.12
CA VAL A 21 9.58 0.00 4.65
C VAL A 21 10.11 1.32 5.19
N CYS A 22 11.39 1.34 5.54
CA CYS A 22 12.10 2.57 5.91
C CYS A 22 12.01 3.61 4.78
N LYS A 23 11.80 4.89 5.13
CA LYS A 23 11.61 5.99 4.16
C LYS A 23 12.73 6.08 3.11
N THR A 24 13.95 5.70 3.45
CA THR A 24 15.11 5.71 2.55
C THR A 24 15.02 4.65 1.44
N GLU A 25 14.37 3.52 1.70
CA GLU A 25 14.26 2.40 0.75
C GLU A 25 12.94 2.45 -0.03
N HIS A 26 11.93 3.14 0.50
CA HIS A 26 10.63 3.32 -0.14
C HIS A 26 10.70 3.95 -1.54
N ALA A 27 11.61 4.93 -1.75
CA ALA A 27 11.77 5.56 -3.07
C ALA A 27 12.37 4.59 -4.09
N ALA A 28 13.34 3.77 -3.68
CA ALA A 28 14.03 2.83 -4.57
C ALA A 28 13.10 1.71 -5.05
N ILE A 29 12.32 1.12 -4.15
CA ILE A 29 11.35 0.08 -4.56
C ILE A 29 10.21 0.64 -5.41
N ARG A 30 9.75 1.87 -5.12
CA ARG A 30 8.75 2.55 -5.95
C ARG A 30 9.25 2.75 -7.38
N GLU A 31 10.44 3.31 -7.54
CA GLU A 31 11.04 3.53 -8.86
C GLU A 31 11.19 2.20 -9.61
N HIS A 32 11.60 1.13 -8.92
CA HIS A 32 11.68 -0.19 -9.53
C HIS A 32 10.30 -0.71 -9.98
N LEU A 33 9.27 -0.60 -9.15
CA LEU A 33 7.91 -1.01 -9.49
C LEU A 33 7.36 -0.24 -10.69
N GLU A 34 7.67 1.05 -10.83
CA GLU A 34 7.23 1.86 -11.97
C GLU A 34 7.86 1.40 -13.30
N ASN A 35 9.07 0.84 -13.26
CA ASN A 35 9.84 0.50 -14.45
C ASN A 35 9.94 -1.02 -14.73
N CYS A 36 9.46 -1.88 -13.82
CA CYS A 36 9.63 -3.33 -13.91
C CYS A 36 8.28 -4.08 -13.98
N PRO A 37 7.85 -4.54 -15.19
CA PRO A 37 6.58 -5.25 -15.36
C PRO A 37 6.45 -6.53 -14.53
N SER A 38 7.54 -7.27 -14.30
CA SER A 38 7.48 -8.48 -13.47
C SER A 38 7.14 -8.16 -12.02
N CYS A 39 7.77 -7.12 -11.45
CA CYS A 39 7.51 -6.72 -10.07
C CYS A 39 6.15 -6.03 -9.91
N GLN A 40 5.63 -5.37 -10.95
CA GLN A 40 4.22 -4.93 -10.98
C GLN A 40 3.25 -6.11 -10.89
N GLY A 41 3.55 -7.20 -11.59
CA GLY A 41 2.78 -8.45 -11.51
C GLY A 41 2.76 -9.03 -10.10
N GLU A 42 3.93 -9.12 -9.45
CA GLU A 42 4.05 -9.60 -8.06
C GLU A 42 3.27 -8.70 -7.08
N ALA A 43 3.39 -7.37 -7.23
CA ALA A 43 2.67 -6.41 -6.40
C ALA A 43 1.15 -6.55 -6.54
N LEU A 44 0.68 -6.79 -7.76
CA LEU A 44 -0.74 -7.03 -8.04
C LEU A 44 -1.23 -8.32 -7.37
N VAL A 45 -0.47 -9.41 -7.46
CA VAL A 45 -0.82 -10.70 -6.83
C VAL A 45 -0.92 -10.51 -5.31
N ALA A 46 0.10 -9.92 -4.69
CA ALA A 46 0.12 -9.69 -3.25
C ALA A 46 -1.06 -8.83 -2.79
N SER A 47 -1.32 -7.70 -3.47
CA SER A 47 -2.43 -6.80 -3.14
C SER A 47 -3.79 -7.49 -3.32
N THR A 48 -3.96 -8.26 -4.40
CA THR A 48 -5.20 -9.01 -4.66
C THR A 48 -5.46 -10.04 -3.55
N LEU A 49 -4.43 -10.76 -3.11
CA LEU A 49 -4.56 -11.71 -2.00
C LEU A 49 -4.97 -11.01 -0.71
N THR A 50 -4.32 -9.89 -0.37
CA THR A 50 -4.67 -9.08 0.81
C THR A 50 -6.12 -8.60 0.75
N GLU A 51 -6.59 -8.11 -0.40
CA GLU A 51 -7.98 -7.70 -0.58
C GLU A 51 -8.97 -8.84 -0.40
N VAL A 52 -8.69 -10.03 -0.94
CA VAL A 52 -9.57 -11.20 -0.79
C VAL A 52 -9.67 -11.60 0.68
N VAL A 53 -8.55 -11.62 1.40
CA VAL A 53 -8.53 -11.91 2.84
C VAL A 53 -9.32 -10.84 3.61
N ALA A 54 -9.11 -9.56 3.30
CA ALA A 54 -9.82 -8.46 3.95
C ALA A 54 -11.34 -8.56 3.75
N ARG A 55 -11.82 -8.95 2.57
CA ARG A 55 -13.25 -9.15 2.28
C ARG A 55 -13.87 -10.30 3.08
N ALA A 56 -13.07 -11.31 3.45
CA ALA A 56 -13.54 -12.40 4.30
C ALA A 56 -13.64 -12.00 5.78
N CYS A 57 -12.98 -10.90 6.19
CA CYS A 57 -13.07 -10.38 7.54
C CYS A 57 -14.47 -9.79 7.80
N LYS A 58 -15.10 -10.20 8.90
CA LYS A 58 -16.47 -9.78 9.29
C LYS A 58 -16.48 -8.68 10.35
N GLU A 59 -15.32 -8.28 10.85
CA GLU A 59 -15.19 -7.24 11.86
C GLU A 59 -15.42 -5.88 11.21
N SER A 60 -16.49 -5.21 11.62
CA SER A 60 -16.81 -3.84 11.18
C SER A 60 -16.33 -2.84 12.22
N ALA A 61 -15.75 -1.73 11.77
CA ALA A 61 -15.38 -0.64 12.67
C ALA A 61 -16.63 -0.08 13.39
N PRO A 62 -16.51 0.33 14.67
CA PRO A 62 -17.59 1.00 15.40
C PRO A 62 -18.13 2.22 14.64
N GLU A 63 -19.46 2.39 14.64
CA GLU A 63 -20.14 3.49 13.94
C GLU A 63 -19.66 4.87 14.42
N GLU A 64 -19.46 5.02 15.72
CA GLU A 64 -18.95 6.27 16.31
C GLU A 64 -17.60 6.68 15.71
N LEU A 65 -16.68 5.74 15.51
CA LEU A 65 -15.37 6.03 14.90
C LEU A 65 -15.53 6.46 13.45
N ARG A 66 -16.47 5.85 12.71
CA ARG A 66 -16.78 6.23 11.33
C ARG A 66 -17.25 7.69 11.26
N ASP A 67 -18.16 8.07 12.15
CA ASP A 67 -18.70 9.42 12.20
C ASP A 67 -17.62 10.45 12.58
N GLN A 68 -16.77 10.13 13.55
CA GLN A 68 -15.63 10.96 13.93
C GLN A 68 -14.67 11.19 12.74
N VAL A 69 -14.34 10.15 11.98
CA VAL A 69 -13.48 10.26 10.79
C VAL A 69 -14.13 11.14 9.73
N LEU A 70 -15.41 10.92 9.42
CA LEU A 70 -16.14 11.72 8.42
C LEU A 70 -16.24 13.20 8.82
N ALA A 71 -16.47 13.50 10.09
CA ALA A 71 -16.49 14.86 10.60
C ALA A 71 -15.12 15.56 10.41
N LYS A 72 -14.02 14.88 10.76
CA LYS A 72 -12.66 15.41 10.58
C LYS A 72 -12.31 15.65 9.12
N LEU A 73 -12.66 14.73 8.22
CA LEU A 73 -12.42 14.88 6.78
C LEU A 73 -13.16 16.09 6.21
N ARG A 74 -14.44 16.28 6.56
CA ARG A 74 -15.22 17.44 6.13
C ARG A 74 -14.65 18.76 6.65
N ALA A 75 -14.22 18.80 7.91
CA ALA A 75 -13.58 19.98 8.49
C ALA A 75 -12.26 20.34 7.76
N ALA A 76 -11.43 19.34 7.46
CA ALA A 76 -10.18 19.54 6.71
C ALA A 76 -10.42 20.06 5.29
N GLN A 77 -11.45 19.54 4.60
CA GLN A 77 -11.83 20.00 3.26
C GLN A 77 -12.35 21.44 3.27
N ALA A 78 -13.15 21.81 4.27
CA ALA A 78 -13.66 23.17 4.41
C ALA A 78 -12.55 24.18 4.75
N ALA A 79 -11.54 23.78 5.52
CA ALA A 79 -10.40 24.63 5.88
C ALA A 79 -9.37 24.80 4.76
N ALA A 80 -9.37 23.89 3.76
CA ALA A 80 -8.51 23.98 2.59
C ALA A 80 -9.05 24.93 1.50
N HIS A 81 -10.26 25.47 1.69
CA HIS A 81 -10.95 26.32 0.73
C HIS A 81 -11.08 27.77 1.22
#